data_AF-A0A813J7L9-F1
#
_entry.id   AF-A0A813J7L9-F1
#
_cell.length_a   1.000
_cell.length_b   1.000
_cell.length_c   1.000
_cell.angle_alpha   90.00
_cell.angle_beta   90.00
_cell.angle_gamma   90.00
#
_symmetry.space_group_name_H-M   'P 1'
#
loop_
_entity.id
_entity.type
_entity.pdbx_description
1 polymer ?
#
loop_
_entity_poly.entity_id
_entity_poly.type
_entity_poly.pdbx_seq_one_letter_code
_entity_poly.pdbx_strand_id
1 'polypeptide(L)'
;MENDCDFNCEHADGSFLDHLQFCYEYCHIHFPAASPVVLFLHSIMGVGTNLFPMKLEQRPQLANLVTAEEIAHIEAFPTVLRLLPTGLLEELDKMPKEQLLGIEGIECYRLLGPDIDTMKKSDNHPLHLTGEQFWVHLNYHLIHILDFLPASQWEVKMNSAGLSCIFALFHRVLTRAGKLMVNIQFDSEKWAAVSETPESKQGKAIVLNYSGRLGHSLDYKLKR
;
A
#
# COMPACT_ATOMS: atom_id res chain seq x y z
N MET A 1 -20.48 -0.45 18.37
CA MET A 1 -20.14 -0.84 16.98
C MET A 1 -21.26 -0.50 16.00
N GLU A 2 -22.50 -0.94 16.21
CA GLU A 2 -23.60 -0.63 15.27
C GLU A 2 -23.85 0.88 15.09
N ASN A 3 -23.63 1.68 16.13
CA ASN A 3 -23.70 3.15 16.09
C ASN A 3 -22.35 3.84 15.79
N ASP A 4 -21.27 3.08 15.59
CA ASP A 4 -19.91 3.62 15.38
C ASP A 4 -19.38 3.39 13.96
N CYS A 5 -20.11 2.62 13.15
CA CYS A 5 -19.79 2.32 11.76
C CYS A 5 -20.56 3.26 10.83
N ASP A 6 -20.12 4.51 10.73
CA ASP A 6 -20.52 5.40 9.64
C ASP A 6 -19.63 5.12 8.43
N PHE A 7 -19.91 4.03 7.72
CA PHE A 7 -19.29 3.79 6.42
C PHE A 7 -19.87 4.83 5.47
N ASN A 8 -19.17 5.95 5.30
CA ASN A 8 -19.33 6.79 4.12
C ASN A 8 -18.86 5.95 2.91
N CYS A 9 -19.76 5.11 2.40
CA CYS A 9 -19.51 4.30 1.22
C CYS A 9 -19.21 5.25 0.06
N GLU A 10 -18.00 5.14 -0.46
CA GLU A 10 -17.37 6.11 -1.36
C GLU A 10 -18.03 6.17 -2.74
N HIS A 11 -18.71 5.07 -3.09
CA HIS A 11 -19.37 4.91 -4.35
C HIS A 11 -20.82 4.48 -4.10
N ALA A 12 -21.76 5.42 -4.24
CA ALA A 12 -23.19 5.15 -4.15
C ALA A 12 -23.69 4.17 -5.23
N ASP A 13 -22.87 3.88 -6.25
CA ASP A 13 -23.14 2.90 -7.31
C ASP A 13 -22.73 1.46 -6.96
N GLY A 14 -22.11 1.24 -5.79
CA GLY A 14 -21.71 -0.09 -5.31
C GLY A 14 -20.32 -0.56 -5.75
N SER A 15 -19.60 0.17 -6.62
CA SER A 15 -18.24 -0.20 -7.07
C SER A 15 -17.20 -0.27 -5.95
N PHE A 16 -17.47 0.36 -4.80
CA PHE A 16 -16.69 0.19 -3.57
C PHE A 16 -16.68 -1.26 -3.07
N LEU A 17 -17.81 -1.97 -3.19
CA LEU A 17 -17.88 -3.38 -2.82
C LEU A 17 -17.04 -4.26 -3.75
N ASP A 18 -16.92 -3.88 -5.02
CA ASP A 18 -16.06 -4.58 -5.97
C ASP A 18 -14.57 -4.42 -5.59
N HIS A 19 -14.13 -3.22 -5.18
CA HIS A 19 -12.78 -2.98 -4.67
C HIS A 19 -12.45 -3.84 -3.43
N LEU A 20 -13.37 -3.85 -2.45
CA LEU A 20 -13.28 -4.66 -1.24
C LEU A 20 -13.19 -6.15 -1.56
N GLN A 21 -14.07 -6.62 -2.44
CA GLN A 21 -14.18 -8.03 -2.79
C GLN A 21 -12.96 -8.50 -3.59
N PHE A 22 -12.50 -7.71 -4.58
CA PHE A 22 -11.34 -8.07 -5.40
C PHE A 22 -10.09 -8.27 -4.55
N CYS A 23 -9.70 -7.29 -3.74
CA CYS A 23 -8.44 -7.37 -3.00
C CYS A 23 -8.45 -8.54 -1.99
N TYR A 24 -9.58 -8.78 -1.31
CA TYR A 24 -9.75 -9.89 -0.39
C TYR A 24 -9.68 -11.24 -1.10
N GLU A 25 -10.51 -11.46 -2.13
CA GLU A 25 -10.60 -12.74 -2.84
C GLU A 25 -9.32 -13.06 -3.60
N TYR A 26 -8.73 -12.06 -4.26
CA TYR A 26 -7.47 -12.23 -4.98
C TYR A 26 -6.35 -12.64 -4.02
N CYS A 27 -6.24 -11.99 -2.86
CA CYS A 27 -5.26 -12.38 -1.84
C CYS A 27 -5.50 -13.80 -1.35
N HIS A 28 -6.75 -14.15 -1.05
CA HIS A 28 -7.12 -15.48 -0.56
C HIS A 28 -6.71 -16.59 -1.53
N ILE A 29 -6.89 -16.38 -2.83
CA ILE A 29 -6.59 -17.37 -3.88
C ILE A 29 -5.11 -17.37 -4.28
N HIS A 30 -4.52 -16.18 -4.47
CA HIS A 30 -3.23 -16.00 -5.12
C HIS A 30 -2.08 -15.67 -4.16
N PHE A 31 -2.37 -15.47 -2.88
CA PHE A 31 -1.38 -15.27 -1.82
C PHE A 31 -1.76 -15.98 -0.51
N PRO A 32 -1.98 -17.31 -0.52
CA PRO A 32 -2.59 -18.05 0.59
C PRO A 32 -1.74 -18.11 1.88
N ALA A 33 -0.46 -17.76 1.79
CA ALA A 33 0.42 -17.66 2.96
C ALA A 33 0.21 -16.37 3.77
N ALA A 34 -0.51 -15.38 3.22
CA ALA A 34 -0.78 -14.10 3.85
C ALA A 34 -2.28 -13.94 4.16
N SER A 35 -2.61 -13.18 5.20
CA SER A 35 -4.01 -12.96 5.56
C SER A 35 -4.70 -12.01 4.57
N PRO A 36 -5.86 -12.38 4.00
CA PRO A 36 -6.63 -11.48 3.15
C PRO A 36 -7.36 -10.38 3.97
N VAL A 37 -7.44 -10.52 5.30
CA VAL A 37 -8.08 -9.53 6.20
C VAL A 37 -7.39 -8.16 6.11
N VAL A 38 -6.06 -8.15 5.93
CA VAL A 38 -5.29 -6.91 5.77
C VAL A 38 -5.80 -6.10 4.58
N LEU A 39 -6.00 -6.76 3.44
CA LEU A 39 -6.48 -6.11 2.23
C LEU A 39 -7.96 -5.75 2.30
N PHE A 40 -8.78 -6.59 2.94
CA PHE A 40 -10.18 -6.24 3.20
C PHE A 40 -10.29 -4.96 4.02
N LEU A 41 -9.53 -4.84 5.11
CA LEU A 41 -9.55 -3.65 5.96
C LEU A 41 -8.90 -2.43 5.29
N HIS A 42 -7.86 -2.62 4.47
CA HIS A 42 -7.30 -1.52 3.67
C HIS A 42 -8.31 -1.01 2.63
N SER A 43 -9.08 -1.89 2.00
CA SER A 43 -10.09 -1.48 1.03
C SER A 43 -11.28 -0.72 1.65
N ILE A 44 -11.36 -0.65 2.99
CA ILE A 44 -12.29 0.23 3.72
C ILE A 44 -11.74 1.68 3.80
N MET A 45 -10.48 1.91 3.40
CA MET A 45 -9.83 3.21 3.50
C MET A 45 -10.34 4.23 2.48
N GLY A 46 -10.39 5.50 2.93
CA GLY A 46 -10.84 6.67 2.17
C GLY A 46 -10.22 6.82 0.76
N VAL A 47 -11.03 6.79 -0.31
CA VAL A 47 -10.66 7.09 -1.70
C VAL A 47 -9.96 8.44 -1.78
N GLY A 48 -8.77 8.42 -2.38
CA GLY A 48 -7.94 9.60 -2.59
C GLY A 48 -7.21 10.11 -1.35
N THR A 49 -7.57 9.65 -0.14
CA THR A 49 -6.87 10.01 1.09
C THR A 49 -5.92 8.91 1.57
N ASN A 50 -6.22 7.64 1.27
CA ASN A 50 -5.48 6.49 1.79
C ASN A 50 -5.27 6.61 3.30
N LEU A 51 -6.34 6.97 4.02
CA LEU A 51 -6.37 7.06 5.47
C LEU A 51 -7.27 5.95 6.01
N PHE A 52 -6.78 5.29 7.06
CA PHE A 52 -7.60 4.34 7.78
C PHE A 52 -8.64 5.10 8.59
N PRO A 53 -9.97 4.90 8.32
CA PRO A 53 -11.05 5.70 8.91
C PRO A 53 -11.34 5.21 10.33
N MET A 54 -10.31 5.22 11.15
CA MET A 54 -10.33 4.74 12.52
C MET A 54 -9.64 5.77 13.41
N LYS A 55 -10.29 6.09 14.53
CA LYS A 55 -9.70 6.92 15.58
C LYS A 55 -8.66 6.14 16.36
N LEU A 56 -7.67 6.83 16.90
CA LEU A 56 -6.57 6.18 17.62
C LEU A 56 -7.07 5.37 18.83
N GLU A 57 -8.10 5.85 19.52
CA GLU A 57 -8.75 5.18 20.65
C GLU A 57 -9.48 3.88 20.28
N GLN A 58 -9.81 3.67 18.99
CA GLN A 58 -10.45 2.44 18.51
C GLN A 58 -9.42 1.33 18.21
N ARG A 59 -8.13 1.67 18.14
CA ARG A 59 -7.04 0.71 17.87
C ARG A 59 -7.07 -0.52 18.80
N PRO A 60 -7.25 -0.42 20.14
CA PRO A 60 -7.30 -1.61 21.00
C PRO A 60 -8.47 -2.55 20.67
N GLN A 61 -9.59 -2.02 20.19
CA GLN A 61 -10.74 -2.83 19.79
C GLN A 61 -10.41 -3.61 18.51
N LEU A 62 -9.82 -2.95 17.51
CA LEU A 62 -9.35 -3.60 16.28
C LEU A 62 -8.34 -4.71 16.60
N ALA A 63 -7.35 -4.43 17.45
CA ALA A 63 -6.34 -5.40 17.85
C ALA A 63 -6.90 -6.66 18.55
N ASN A 64 -8.13 -6.62 19.08
CA ASN A 64 -8.81 -7.80 19.63
C ASN A 64 -9.56 -8.62 18.57
N LEU A 65 -9.76 -8.08 17.37
CA LEU A 65 -10.50 -8.71 16.27
C LEU A 65 -9.58 -9.32 15.20
N VAL A 66 -8.31 -8.94 15.20
CA VAL A 66 -7.30 -9.41 14.26
C VAL A 66 -6.11 -9.99 15.01
N THR A 67 -5.29 -10.77 14.32
CA THR A 67 -4.04 -11.30 14.83
C THR A 67 -2.97 -10.21 14.98
N ALA A 68 -1.93 -10.51 15.78
CA ALA A 68 -0.78 -9.62 15.93
C ALA A 68 -0.01 -9.40 14.61
N GLU A 69 -0.07 -10.36 13.69
CA GLU A 69 0.57 -10.23 12.38
C GLU A 69 -0.26 -9.31 11.46
N GLU A 70 -1.57 -9.50 11.44
CA GLU A 70 -2.47 -8.64 10.65
C GLU A 70 -2.39 -7.19 11.11
N ILE A 71 -2.39 -6.92 12.42
CA ILE A 71 -2.34 -5.55 12.92
C ILE A 71 -1.05 -4.82 12.50
N ALA A 72 0.08 -5.53 12.41
CA ALA A 72 1.35 -4.94 11.96
C ALA A 72 1.23 -4.42 10.52
N HIS A 73 0.59 -5.20 9.63
CA HIS A 73 0.37 -4.79 8.25
C HIS A 73 -0.72 -3.73 8.10
N ILE A 74 -1.83 -3.84 8.84
CA ILE A 74 -2.91 -2.85 8.81
C ILE A 74 -2.38 -1.46 9.21
N GLU A 75 -1.53 -1.39 10.23
CA GLU A 75 -0.94 -0.13 10.68
C GLU A 75 0.13 0.42 9.72
N ALA A 76 0.86 -0.47 9.05
CA ALA A 76 1.90 -0.08 8.09
C ALA A 76 1.31 0.41 6.77
N PHE A 77 0.17 -0.12 6.35
CA PHE A 77 -0.38 0.06 5.00
C PHE A 77 -0.48 1.53 4.56
N PRO A 78 -1.11 2.44 5.33
CA PRO A 78 -1.27 3.83 4.90
C PRO A 78 0.09 4.52 4.71
N THR A 79 1.08 4.15 5.52
CA THR A 79 2.41 4.76 5.48
C THR A 79 3.21 4.22 4.30
N VAL A 80 3.31 2.90 4.16
CA VAL A 80 4.12 2.31 3.09
C VAL A 80 3.54 2.67 1.71
N LEU A 81 2.21 2.70 1.57
CA LEU A 81 1.56 3.17 0.34
C LEU A 81 2.01 4.59 -0.06
N ARG A 82 2.25 5.47 0.92
CA ARG A 82 2.76 6.84 0.69
C ARG A 82 4.26 6.89 0.45
N LEU A 83 5.03 6.01 1.08
CA LEU A 83 6.48 5.90 0.88
C LEU A 83 6.84 5.44 -0.53
N LEU A 84 6.03 4.56 -1.13
CA LEU A 84 6.27 4.00 -2.47
C LEU A 84 6.51 5.09 -3.53
N PRO A 85 5.57 6.03 -3.81
CA PRO A 85 5.78 7.07 -4.81
C PRO A 85 6.70 8.21 -4.35
N THR A 86 7.03 8.30 -3.05
CA THR A 86 7.82 9.43 -2.52
C THR A 86 9.32 9.16 -2.43
N GLY A 87 9.75 7.89 -2.42
CA GLY A 87 11.15 7.53 -2.58
C GLY A 87 11.49 6.05 -2.41
N LEU A 88 10.70 5.30 -1.64
CA LEU A 88 11.02 3.91 -1.31
C LEU A 88 11.13 3.04 -2.56
N LEU A 89 10.19 3.15 -3.50
CA LEU A 89 10.20 2.33 -4.70
C LEU A 89 11.40 2.65 -5.62
N GLU A 90 11.76 3.93 -5.72
CA GLU A 90 12.93 4.37 -6.48
C GLU A 90 14.23 3.84 -5.85
N GLU A 91 14.34 3.87 -4.52
CA GLU A 91 15.49 3.33 -3.79
C GLU A 91 15.62 1.82 -4.05
N LEU A 92 14.53 1.06 -3.87
CA LEU A 92 14.53 -0.39 -4.12
C LEU A 92 14.88 -0.73 -5.57
N ASP A 93 14.36 0.02 -6.54
CA ASP A 93 14.64 -0.24 -7.95
C ASP A 93 16.10 0.02 -8.31
N LYS A 94 16.76 0.98 -7.68
CA LYS A 94 18.19 1.26 -7.89
C LYS A 94 19.11 0.27 -7.19
N MET A 95 18.61 -0.51 -6.22
CA MET A 95 19.44 -1.49 -5.51
C MET A 95 19.77 -2.71 -6.38
N PRO A 96 21.05 -3.15 -6.37
CA PRO A 96 21.41 -4.44 -6.95
C PRO A 96 20.77 -5.58 -6.15
N LYS A 97 20.65 -6.75 -6.78
CA LYS A 97 19.97 -7.92 -6.22
C LYS A 97 20.52 -8.31 -4.84
N GLU A 98 21.83 -8.25 -4.65
CA GLU A 98 22.50 -8.63 -3.41
C GLU A 98 22.10 -7.69 -2.25
N GLN A 99 21.91 -6.40 -2.52
CA GLN A 99 21.45 -5.44 -1.51
C GLN A 99 19.96 -5.63 -1.20
N LEU A 100 19.13 -5.95 -2.20
CA LEU A 100 17.73 -6.29 -1.97
C LEU A 100 17.60 -7.51 -1.05
N LEU A 101 18.38 -8.55 -1.30
CA LEU A 101 18.38 -9.77 -0.48
C LEU A 101 18.86 -9.52 0.96
N GLY A 102 19.65 -8.47 1.18
CA GLY A 102 20.13 -8.07 2.51
C GLY A 102 19.15 -7.23 3.33
N ILE A 103 17.96 -6.88 2.81
CA ILE A 103 17.01 -6.07 3.57
C ILE A 103 16.44 -6.89 4.75
N GLU A 104 16.75 -6.44 5.96
CA GLU A 104 16.30 -7.02 7.23
C GLU A 104 14.99 -6.42 7.74
N GLY A 105 14.48 -5.36 7.09
CA GLY A 105 13.22 -4.72 7.45
C GLY A 105 13.18 -3.23 7.11
N ILE A 106 12.12 -2.57 7.58
CA ILE A 106 11.93 -1.12 7.46
C ILE A 106 11.52 -0.54 8.82
N GLU A 107 12.05 0.63 9.14
CA GLU A 107 11.60 1.50 10.22
C GLU A 107 10.94 2.74 9.59
N CYS A 108 9.75 3.11 10.02
CA CYS A 108 9.02 4.29 9.56
C CYS A 108 8.04 4.78 10.63
N TYR A 109 7.11 5.67 10.26
CA TYR A 109 6.15 6.26 11.18
C TYR A 109 4.73 5.94 10.76
N ARG A 110 3.97 5.34 11.68
CA ARG A 110 2.57 4.99 11.49
C ARG A 110 1.73 6.23 11.15
N LEU A 111 0.72 6.01 10.33
CA LEU A 111 -0.34 6.96 10.05
C LEU A 111 -1.67 6.38 10.51
N LEU A 112 -1.96 6.52 11.80
CA LEU A 112 -3.30 6.31 12.35
C LEU A 112 -3.84 7.63 12.89
N GLY A 113 -5.14 7.85 12.71
CA GLY A 113 -5.87 8.95 13.32
C GLY A 113 -5.53 10.35 12.80
N PRO A 114 -6.14 10.75 11.67
CA PRO A 114 -6.74 12.06 11.59
C PRO A 114 -8.25 11.87 11.73
N ASP A 115 -8.85 12.52 12.73
CA ASP A 115 -10.29 12.79 12.67
C ASP A 115 -10.55 13.38 11.28
N ILE A 116 -11.22 12.62 10.41
CA ILE A 116 -11.49 12.98 9.01
C ILE A 116 -12.21 14.34 8.96
N ASP A 117 -12.92 14.69 10.03
CA ASP A 117 -13.65 15.95 10.20
C ASP A 117 -12.87 17.09 10.89
N THR A 118 -11.72 16.84 11.55
CA THR A 118 -11.03 17.89 12.33
C THR A 118 -9.54 18.09 12.07
N MET A 119 -8.94 17.38 11.10
CA MET A 119 -7.54 17.58 10.68
C MET A 119 -6.56 17.58 11.88
N LYS A 120 -6.73 16.63 12.82
CA LYS A 120 -5.71 16.37 13.84
C LYS A 120 -4.43 15.85 13.19
N LYS A 121 -3.31 16.08 13.87
CA LYS A 121 -1.97 15.62 13.46
C LYS A 121 -1.87 14.10 13.60
N SER A 122 -1.18 13.46 12.65
CA SER A 122 -0.74 12.07 12.74
C SER A 122 -0.01 11.81 14.07
N ASP A 123 -0.24 10.63 14.64
CA ASP A 123 0.43 10.18 15.86
C ASP A 123 1.93 9.93 15.67
N ASN A 124 2.37 9.66 14.42
CA ASN A 124 3.75 9.33 14.07
C ASN A 124 4.36 8.30 15.02
N HIS A 125 3.59 7.28 15.39
CA HIS A 125 4.14 6.24 16.25
C HIS A 125 5.21 5.47 15.47
N PRO A 126 6.39 5.19 16.06
CA PRO A 126 7.41 4.39 15.40
C PRO A 126 6.84 3.02 15.00
N LEU A 127 7.07 2.65 13.75
CA LEU A 127 6.61 1.41 13.16
C LEU A 127 7.82 0.64 12.63
N HIS A 128 7.80 -0.67 12.83
CA HIS A 128 8.83 -1.57 12.31
C HIS A 128 8.16 -2.77 11.66
N LEU A 129 8.61 -3.10 10.45
CA LEU A 129 8.38 -4.40 9.83
C LEU A 129 9.71 -5.13 9.73
N THR A 130 9.73 -6.39 10.13
CA THR A 130 10.85 -7.30 9.86
C THR A 130 11.03 -7.51 8.35
N GLY A 131 12.13 -8.13 7.92
CA GLY A 131 12.39 -8.38 6.51
C GLY A 131 11.30 -9.24 5.87
N GLU A 132 10.85 -10.29 6.57
CA GLU A 132 9.75 -11.14 6.11
C GLU A 132 8.45 -10.35 5.96
N GLN A 133 8.05 -9.64 7.01
CA GLN A 133 6.88 -8.77 7.00
C GLN A 133 6.97 -7.71 5.91
N PHE A 134 8.12 -7.09 5.71
CA PHE A 134 8.31 -6.08 4.68
C PHE A 134 8.01 -6.64 3.29
N TRP A 135 8.56 -7.81 2.94
CA TRP A 135 8.31 -8.43 1.63
C TRP A 135 6.85 -8.87 1.47
N VAL A 136 6.22 -9.43 2.51
CA VAL A 136 4.78 -9.73 2.50
C VAL A 136 3.97 -8.45 2.26
N HIS A 137 4.33 -7.37 2.94
CA HIS A 137 3.64 -6.09 2.85
C HIS A 137 3.72 -5.45 1.47
N LEU A 138 4.88 -5.56 0.81
CA LEU A 138 4.99 -5.13 -0.58
C LEU A 138 4.09 -5.95 -1.51
N ASN A 139 3.90 -7.25 -1.28
CA ASN A 139 2.97 -8.04 -2.10
C ASN A 139 1.50 -7.61 -1.89
N TYR A 140 1.10 -7.18 -0.68
CA TYR A 140 -0.22 -6.59 -0.47
C TYR A 140 -0.43 -5.32 -1.32
N HIS A 141 0.55 -4.42 -1.36
CA HIS A 141 0.45 -3.23 -2.21
C HIS A 141 0.38 -3.58 -3.71
N LEU A 142 1.05 -4.64 -4.15
CA LEU A 142 0.99 -5.06 -5.55
C LEU A 142 -0.43 -5.52 -5.93
N ILE A 143 -1.09 -6.27 -5.04
CA ILE A 143 -2.51 -6.66 -5.21
C ILE A 143 -3.42 -5.43 -5.19
N HIS A 144 -3.21 -4.51 -4.24
CA HIS A 144 -4.00 -3.29 -4.16
C HIS A 144 -3.92 -2.43 -5.43
N ILE A 145 -2.74 -2.31 -6.03
CA ILE A 145 -2.57 -1.57 -7.29
C ILE A 145 -3.21 -2.33 -8.47
N LEU A 146 -3.17 -3.66 -8.44
CA LEU A 146 -3.74 -4.51 -9.50
C LEU A 146 -5.25 -4.30 -9.67
N ASP A 147 -5.97 -4.01 -8.58
CA ASP A 147 -7.40 -3.70 -8.62
C ASP A 147 -7.75 -2.58 -9.61
N PHE A 148 -6.87 -1.59 -9.73
CA PHE A 148 -7.04 -0.45 -10.65
C PHE A 148 -6.54 -0.72 -12.07
N LEU A 149 -6.02 -1.93 -12.34
CA LEU A 149 -5.36 -2.31 -13.60
C LEU A 149 -5.90 -3.64 -14.14
N PRO A 150 -7.12 -3.66 -14.73
CA PRO A 150 -7.67 -4.86 -15.35
C PRO A 150 -6.74 -5.42 -16.44
N ALA A 151 -6.52 -6.73 -16.45
CA ALA A 151 -5.62 -7.39 -17.38
C ALA A 151 -5.95 -7.13 -18.86
N SER A 152 -7.24 -6.99 -19.17
CA SER A 152 -7.74 -6.66 -20.52
C SER A 152 -7.33 -5.27 -21.01
N GLN A 153 -6.89 -4.39 -20.11
CA GLN A 153 -6.54 -3.01 -20.43
C GLN A 153 -5.04 -2.73 -20.31
N TRP A 154 -4.21 -3.71 -19.97
CA TRP A 154 -2.77 -3.47 -19.74
C TRP A 154 -2.10 -2.80 -20.94
N GLU A 155 -2.33 -3.23 -22.18
CA GLU A 155 -1.70 -2.59 -23.35
C GLU A 155 -2.08 -1.10 -23.51
N VAL A 156 -3.29 -0.71 -23.11
CA VAL A 156 -3.77 0.69 -23.21
C VAL A 156 -3.35 1.50 -21.98
N LYS A 157 -3.45 0.90 -20.79
CA LYS A 157 -3.18 1.53 -19.49
C LYS A 157 -1.69 1.63 -19.19
N MET A 158 -0.86 0.71 -19.65
CA MET A 158 0.60 0.81 -19.50
C MET A 158 1.20 1.93 -20.36
N ASN A 159 0.48 2.36 -21.40
CA ASN A 159 0.81 3.53 -22.21
C ASN A 159 0.27 4.86 -21.64
N SER A 160 -0.58 4.82 -20.60
CA SER A 160 -1.09 6.01 -19.90
C SER A 160 -0.54 6.04 -18.46
N ALA A 161 0.20 7.10 -18.15
CA ALA A 161 1.16 7.03 -17.07
C ALA A 161 0.59 7.32 -15.67
N GLY A 162 1.27 6.77 -14.64
CA GLY A 162 0.96 6.94 -13.23
C GLY A 162 1.01 5.60 -12.47
N LEU A 163 -0.15 5.03 -12.17
CA LEU A 163 -0.32 3.77 -11.43
C LEU A 163 0.27 2.55 -12.16
N SER A 164 0.12 2.50 -13.48
CA SER A 164 0.66 1.45 -14.36
C SER A 164 2.19 1.37 -14.28
N CYS A 165 2.86 2.53 -14.27
CA CYS A 165 4.31 2.64 -14.11
C CYS A 165 4.76 2.09 -12.75
N ILE A 166 4.06 2.49 -11.69
CA ILE A 166 4.33 2.02 -10.33
C ILE A 166 4.16 0.50 -10.26
N PHE A 167 3.09 -0.04 -10.83
CA PHE A 167 2.83 -1.48 -10.88
C PHE A 167 3.96 -2.26 -11.57
N ALA A 168 4.37 -1.86 -12.77
CA ALA A 168 5.46 -2.53 -13.48
C ALA A 168 6.78 -2.48 -12.73
N LEU A 169 7.12 -1.31 -12.18
CA LEU A 169 8.33 -1.12 -11.40
C LEU A 169 8.34 -2.01 -10.15
N PHE A 170 7.20 -2.10 -9.48
CA PHE A 170 7.04 -2.89 -8.27
C PHE A 170 7.11 -4.38 -8.54
N HIS A 171 6.42 -4.86 -9.58
CA HIS A 171 6.51 -6.23 -10.05
C HIS A 171 7.97 -6.60 -10.40
N ARG A 172 8.69 -5.71 -11.09
CA ARG A 172 10.11 -5.91 -11.44
C ARG A 172 10.99 -6.04 -10.20
N VAL A 173 10.85 -5.14 -9.21
CA VAL A 173 11.61 -5.18 -7.96
C VAL A 173 11.40 -6.51 -7.23
N LEU A 174 10.14 -6.91 -7.04
CA LEU A 174 9.81 -8.16 -6.35
C LEU A 174 10.30 -9.40 -7.11
N THR A 175 10.20 -9.40 -8.44
CA THR A 175 10.73 -10.47 -9.29
C THR A 175 12.25 -10.56 -9.17
N ARG A 176 12.97 -9.43 -9.27
CA ARG A 176 14.43 -9.37 -9.16
C ARG A 176 14.93 -9.83 -7.79
N ALA A 177 14.21 -9.48 -6.72
CA ALA A 177 14.50 -9.91 -5.36
C ALA A 177 14.14 -11.39 -5.10
N GLY A 178 13.40 -12.05 -5.99
CA GLY A 178 12.84 -13.39 -5.73
C GLY A 178 11.80 -13.37 -4.60
N LYS A 179 11.09 -12.26 -4.45
CA LYS A 179 10.10 -11.98 -3.38
C LYS A 179 8.72 -11.67 -3.94
N LEU A 180 8.46 -11.98 -5.21
CA LEU A 180 7.10 -12.03 -5.75
C LEU A 180 6.41 -13.28 -5.20
N MET A 181 5.54 -13.09 -4.23
CA MET A 181 4.85 -14.16 -3.50
C MET A 181 3.42 -14.36 -3.98
N VAL A 182 2.86 -13.34 -4.64
CA VAL A 182 1.54 -13.40 -5.26
C VAL A 182 1.64 -13.91 -6.70
N ASN A 183 0.67 -14.74 -7.11
CA ASN A 183 0.61 -15.27 -8.47
C ASN A 183 0.03 -14.24 -9.46
N ILE A 184 0.91 -13.37 -9.98
CA ILE A 184 0.60 -12.41 -11.05
C ILE A 184 1.43 -12.75 -12.29
N GLN A 185 0.75 -13.09 -13.39
CA GLN A 185 1.41 -13.34 -14.68
C GLN A 185 1.57 -12.04 -15.45
N PHE A 186 2.67 -11.33 -15.22
CA PHE A 186 2.96 -10.05 -15.85
C PHE A 186 4.42 -9.97 -16.32
N ASP A 187 4.64 -9.49 -17.53
CA ASP A 187 5.97 -9.28 -18.08
C ASP A 187 6.40 -7.83 -17.87
N SER A 188 6.99 -7.54 -16.71
CA SER A 188 7.43 -6.19 -16.35
C SER A 188 8.61 -5.68 -17.17
N GLU A 189 9.40 -6.56 -17.78
CA GLU A 189 10.56 -6.16 -18.58
C GLU A 189 10.15 -5.43 -19.86
N LYS A 190 9.01 -5.80 -20.46
CA LYS A 190 8.40 -5.06 -21.59
C LYS A 190 8.15 -3.58 -21.27
N TRP A 191 8.00 -3.26 -19.99
CA TRP A 191 7.67 -1.93 -19.50
C TRP A 191 8.81 -1.30 -18.69
N ALA A 192 10.02 -1.89 -18.76
CA ALA A 192 11.18 -1.47 -17.97
C ALA A 192 11.69 -0.06 -18.29
N ALA A 193 11.35 0.47 -19.47
CA ALA A 193 11.78 1.77 -19.97
C ALA A 193 10.94 2.96 -19.45
N VAL A 194 9.98 2.71 -18.56
CA VAL A 194 9.08 3.74 -18.06
C VAL A 194 9.82 4.62 -17.04
N SER A 195 10.28 5.77 -17.51
CA SER A 195 10.83 6.86 -16.70
C SER A 195 9.74 7.57 -15.88
N GLU A 196 10.13 8.38 -14.90
CA GLU A 196 9.22 9.32 -14.24
C GLU A 196 8.43 10.13 -15.30
N THR A 197 7.11 10.06 -15.22
CA THR A 197 6.20 10.85 -16.05
C THR A 197 5.68 12.06 -15.29
N PRO A 198 5.16 13.10 -15.98
CA PRO A 198 4.51 14.24 -15.31
C PRO A 198 3.45 13.83 -14.30
N GLU A 199 2.66 12.80 -14.59
CA GLU A 199 1.61 12.25 -13.74
C GLU A 199 2.19 11.62 -12.47
N SER A 200 3.30 10.88 -12.59
CA SER A 200 4.00 10.30 -11.43
C SER A 200 4.55 11.38 -10.49
N LYS A 201 5.08 12.48 -11.05
CA LYS A 201 5.56 13.65 -10.28
C LYS A 201 4.41 14.36 -9.58
N GLN A 202 3.28 14.50 -10.26
CA GLN A 202 2.07 15.08 -9.67
C GLN A 202 1.54 14.21 -8.52
N GLY A 203 1.49 12.89 -8.70
CA GLY A 203 1.10 11.95 -7.64
C GLY A 203 2.01 12.06 -6.41
N LYS A 204 3.33 12.09 -6.61
CA LYS A 204 4.31 12.32 -5.54
C LYS A 204 4.06 13.64 -4.81
N ALA A 205 3.85 14.73 -5.54
CA ALA A 205 3.58 16.05 -4.94
C ALA A 205 2.28 16.07 -4.13
N ILE A 206 1.22 15.40 -4.60
CA ILE A 206 -0.04 15.26 -3.86
C ILE A 206 0.19 14.53 -2.54
N VAL A 207 0.90 13.40 -2.56
CA VAL A 207 1.20 12.61 -1.35
C VAL A 207 2.03 13.44 -0.35
N LEU A 208 3.06 14.15 -0.81
CA LEU A 208 3.90 14.99 0.05
C LEU A 208 3.08 16.12 0.69
N ASN A 209 2.30 16.86 -0.09
CA ASN A 209 1.47 17.96 0.40
C ASN A 209 0.42 17.46 1.41
N TYR A 210 -0.26 16.35 1.09
CA TYR A 210 -1.29 15.80 1.96
C TYR A 210 -0.69 15.26 3.27
N SER A 211 0.44 14.54 3.21
CA SER A 211 1.14 14.07 4.42
C SER A 211 1.64 15.24 5.28
N GLY A 212 2.16 16.30 4.65
CA GLY A 212 2.55 17.54 5.33
C GLY A 212 1.39 18.23 6.05
N ARG A 213 0.20 18.30 5.44
CA ARG A 213 -1.02 18.83 6.08
C ARG A 213 -1.45 18.01 7.30
N LEU A 214 -1.24 16.70 7.27
CA LEU A 214 -1.51 15.79 8.38
C LEU A 214 -0.40 15.80 9.45
N GLY A 215 0.74 16.44 9.18
CA GLY A 215 1.93 16.33 10.02
C GLY A 215 2.50 14.91 10.09
N HIS A 216 2.25 14.08 9.07
CA HIS A 216 2.77 12.71 8.96
C HIS A 216 4.21 12.74 8.44
N SER A 217 5.11 12.05 9.15
CA SER A 217 6.49 11.85 8.76
C SER A 217 6.58 10.74 7.71
N LEU A 218 7.23 11.07 6.60
CA LEU A 218 7.58 10.11 5.55
C LEU A 218 9.05 9.68 5.65
N ASP A 219 9.69 9.93 6.79
CA ASP A 219 11.02 9.41 7.06
C ASP A 219 10.94 7.90 7.23
N TYR A 220 11.88 7.20 6.60
CA TYR A 220 12.04 5.76 6.74
C TYR A 220 13.51 5.37 6.70
N LYS A 221 13.79 4.17 7.20
CA LYS A 221 15.10 3.54 7.14
C LYS A 221 14.96 2.07 6.81
N LEU A 222 15.58 1.65 5.71
CA LEU A 222 15.78 0.23 5.41
C LEU A 222 16.90 -0.32 6.28
N LYS A 223 16.62 -1.40 6.99
CA LYS A 223 17.59 -2.17 7.77
C LYS A 223 18.27 -3.17 6.84
N ARG A 224 19.58 -3.27 6.94
CA ARG A 224 20.43 -4.06 6.04
C ARG A 224 21.59 -4.66 6.84
#